data_AF-A0A0Q4WNK7-F1
#
_entry.id   AF-A0A0Q4WNK7-F1
#
_cell.length_a   1.000
_cell.length_b   1.000
_cell.length_c   1.000
_cell.angle_alpha   90.00
_cell.angle_beta   90.00
_cell.angle_gamma   90.00
#
_symmetry.space_group_name_H-M   'P 1'
#
loop_
_entity.id
_entity.type
_entity.pdbx_description
1 polymer ?
#
loop_
_entity_poly.entity_id
_entity_poly.type
_entity_poly.pdbx_seq_one_letter_code
_entity_poly.pdbx_strand_id
1 'polypeptide(L)'
;MTTNRRSASRKDAFRIGALSFGNDRPDIDCLVWDQSETGAQIEVEVPEAVPDEFILVMTAYAKPRACTVVWRRDRKLGVAFSL
;
A
#
# COMPACT_ATOMS: atom_id res chain seq x y z
N MET A 1 21.01 4.44 -22.49
CA MET A 1 20.85 3.07 -21.98
C MET A 1 20.14 3.13 -20.63
N THR A 2 18.81 2.97 -20.61
CA THR A 2 18.05 2.88 -19.36
C THR A 2 17.98 1.41 -18.96
N THR A 3 18.79 1.04 -17.97
CA THR A 3 18.90 -0.34 -17.48
C THR A 3 17.58 -0.76 -16.82
N ASN A 4 16.80 -1.53 -17.55
CA ASN A 4 15.60 -2.19 -17.05
C ASN A 4 16.02 -3.35 -16.13
N ARG A 5 16.03 -3.13 -14.80
CA ARG A 5 16.32 -4.15 -13.76
C ARG A 5 15.10 -5.04 -13.41
N ARG A 6 14.18 -5.32 -14.34
CA ARG A 6 12.85 -5.90 -14.01
C ARG A 6 12.71 -7.31 -14.56
N SER A 7 12.43 -8.27 -13.68
CA SER A 7 12.42 -9.72 -13.97
C SER A 7 11.04 -10.32 -14.26
N ALA A 8 9.94 -9.56 -14.28
CA ALA A 8 8.63 -10.13 -14.64
C ALA A 8 7.64 -9.09 -15.19
N SER A 9 6.81 -9.55 -16.13
CA SER A 9 5.66 -8.83 -16.70
C SER A 9 4.62 -8.50 -15.63
N ARG A 10 4.14 -7.25 -15.62
CA ARG A 10 3.02 -6.82 -14.77
C ARG A 10 1.76 -7.59 -15.19
N LYS A 11 1.18 -8.38 -14.29
CA LYS A 11 -0.17 -8.94 -14.45
C LYS A 11 -1.14 -8.07 -13.65
N ASP A 12 -2.23 -7.71 -14.29
CA ASP A 12 -3.32 -6.89 -13.77
C ASP A 12 -3.98 -7.49 -12.52
N ALA A 13 -3.56 -7.04 -11.33
CA ALA A 13 -4.17 -7.43 -10.07
C ALA A 13 -4.30 -6.22 -9.13
N PHE A 14 -4.97 -5.17 -9.62
CA PHE A 14 -5.41 -4.03 -8.81
C PHE A 14 -6.41 -4.51 -7.75
N ARG A 15 -5.99 -4.59 -6.48
CA ARG A 15 -6.94 -4.74 -5.37
C ARG A 15 -7.24 -3.36 -4.81
N ILE A 16 -8.53 -3.09 -4.58
CA ILE A 16 -8.95 -1.95 -3.78
C ILE A 16 -8.68 -2.30 -2.32
N GLY A 17 -8.02 -1.38 -1.62
CA GLY A 17 -7.85 -1.44 -0.17
C GLY A 17 -8.15 -0.08 0.45
N ALA A 18 -8.23 -0.05 1.77
CA ALA A 18 -8.37 1.16 2.54
C ALA A 18 -7.28 1.22 3.62
N LEU A 19 -6.73 2.40 3.83
CA LEU A 19 -5.92 2.71 5.00
C LEU A 19 -6.89 3.11 6.10
N SER A 20 -6.97 2.30 7.16
CA SER A 20 -7.86 2.53 8.28
C SER A 20 -7.13 3.14 9.47
N PHE A 21 -7.81 4.10 10.10
CA PHE A 21 -7.31 4.89 11.22
C PHE A 21 -8.22 4.79 12.46
N GLY A 22 -9.12 3.79 12.49
CA GLY A 22 -10.11 3.66 13.54
C GLY A 22 -11.09 4.84 13.54
N ASN A 23 -11.35 5.42 14.71
CA ASN A 23 -12.31 6.52 14.86
C ASN A 23 -11.65 7.92 14.78
N ASP A 24 -10.33 8.00 14.59
CA ASP A 24 -9.60 9.27 14.66
C ASP A 24 -9.78 10.12 13.40
N ARG A 25 -9.96 9.47 12.24
CA ARG A 25 -10.18 10.13 10.95
C ARG A 25 -10.77 9.17 9.91
N PRO A 26 -11.37 9.67 8.82
CA PRO A 26 -11.87 8.83 7.74
C PRO A 26 -10.78 7.97 7.11
N ASP A 27 -11.17 6.76 6.69
CA ASP A 27 -10.33 5.86 5.93
C ASP A 27 -9.97 6.48 4.57
N ILE A 28 -8.79 6.13 4.05
CA ILE A 28 -8.31 6.57 2.73
C ILE A 28 -8.30 5.37 1.79
N ASP A 29 -9.00 5.48 0.66
CA ASP A 29 -8.96 4.47 -0.38
C ASP A 29 -7.58 4.42 -1.06
N CYS A 30 -7.16 3.21 -1.41
CA CYS A 30 -5.91 2.96 -2.11
C CYS A 30 -6.02 1.83 -3.13
N LEU A 31 -5.07 1.83 -4.06
CA LEU A 31 -4.82 0.72 -4.96
C LEU A 31 -3.60 -0.04 -4.46
N VAL A 32 -3.75 -1.34 -4.23
CA VAL A 32 -2.62 -2.24 -3.95
C VAL A 32 -2.09 -2.76 -5.27
N TRP A 33 -0.86 -2.38 -5.63
CA TRP A 33 -0.20 -2.75 -6.88
C TRP A 33 0.45 -4.12 -6.82
N ASP A 34 1.12 -4.41 -5.71
CA ASP A 34 1.77 -5.69 -5.44
C ASP A 34 1.88 -5.89 -3.92
N GLN A 35 2.06 -7.16 -3.52
CA GLN A 35 2.24 -7.55 -2.14
C GLN A 35 3.24 -8.70 -2.04
N SER A 36 3.92 -8.78 -0.91
CA SER A 36 4.79 -9.87 -0.47
C SER A 36 4.36 -10.34 0.92
N GLU A 37 5.11 -11.26 1.51
CA GLU A 37 4.86 -11.68 2.90
C GLU A 37 5.10 -10.55 3.92
N THR A 38 6.04 -9.64 3.60
CA THR A 38 6.56 -8.63 4.53
C THR A 38 6.14 -7.20 4.18
N GLY A 39 5.40 -6.97 3.10
CA GLY A 39 5.00 -5.62 2.70
C GLY A 39 4.25 -5.54 1.39
N ALA A 40 3.92 -4.32 0.96
CA ALA A 40 3.19 -4.04 -0.27
C ALA A 40 3.59 -2.70 -0.88
N GLN A 41 3.31 -2.54 -2.18
CA GLN A 41 3.29 -1.24 -2.84
C GLN A 41 1.83 -0.80 -3.02
N ILE A 42 1.51 0.38 -2.51
CA ILE A 42 0.18 0.98 -2.63
C ILE A 42 0.24 2.32 -3.36
N GLU A 43 -0.90 2.77 -3.86
CA GLU A 43 -1.10 4.09 -4.43
C GLU A 43 -2.34 4.75 -3.82
N VAL A 44 -2.19 6.02 -3.46
CA VAL A 44 -3.24 6.86 -2.86
C VAL A 44 -3.39 8.14 -3.67
N GLU A 45 -4.45 8.90 -3.40
CA GLU A 45 -4.64 10.20 -4.05
C GLU A 45 -3.74 11.29 -3.49
N VAL A 46 -3.63 11.37 -2.18
CA VAL A 46 -2.88 12.42 -1.46
C VAL A 46 -1.88 11.76 -0.51
N PRO A 47 -0.64 11.48 -0.95
CA PRO A 47 0.40 10.83 -0.14
C PRO A 47 0.75 11.56 1.15
N GLU A 48 0.66 12.89 1.14
CA GLU A 48 0.95 13.75 2.29
C GLU A 48 -0.10 13.61 3.39
N ALA A 49 -1.31 13.16 3.04
CA ALA A 49 -2.35 12.86 4.02
C ALA A 49 -2.12 11.52 4.72
N VAL A 50 -1.19 10.67 4.25
CA VAL A 50 -0.96 9.34 4.80
C VAL A 50 0.12 9.36 5.89
N PRO A 51 -0.23 9.03 7.16
CA PRO A 51 0.73 8.93 8.24
C PRO A 51 1.73 7.81 7.99
N ASP A 52 2.83 7.80 8.76
CA ASP A 52 3.85 6.75 8.65
C ASP A 52 3.33 5.39 9.09
N GLU A 53 2.30 5.32 9.95
CA GLU A 53 1.72 4.08 10.44
C GLU A 53 0.20 4.05 10.25
N PHE A 54 -0.34 2.91 9.79
CA PHE A 54 -1.77 2.70 9.58
C PHE A 54 -2.11 1.22 9.47
N ILE A 55 -3.40 0.89 9.49
CA ILE A 55 -3.88 -0.46 9.18
C ILE A 55 -4.28 -0.52 7.71
N LEU A 56 -3.66 -1.40 6.93
CA LEU A 56 -4.09 -1.69 5.57
C LEU A 56 -5.17 -2.77 5.58
N VAL A 57 -6.36 -2.40 5.14
CA VAL A 57 -7.49 -3.32 4.91
C VAL A 57 -7.57 -3.59 3.42
N MET A 58 -7.33 -4.84 3.03
CA MET A 58 -7.51 -5.29 1.65
C MET A 58 -8.86 -6.01 1.54
N THR A 59 -9.45 -6.09 0.34
CA THR A 59 -10.73 -6.75 0.01
C THR A 59 -11.16 -7.85 0.99
N ALA A 60 -12.45 -7.89 1.34
CA ALA A 60 -13.16 -8.59 2.44
C ALA A 60 -12.64 -9.94 3.01
N TYR A 61 -11.75 -10.66 2.36
CA TYR A 61 -11.18 -11.94 2.83
C TYR A 61 -9.74 -11.86 3.33
N ALA A 62 -9.07 -10.70 3.21
CA ALA A 62 -7.72 -10.51 3.72
C ALA A 62 -7.75 -9.99 5.17
N LYS A 63 -6.86 -10.52 6.01
CA LYS A 63 -6.67 -9.97 7.36
C LYS A 63 -6.12 -8.54 7.25
N PRO A 64 -6.65 -7.58 8.03
CA PRO A 64 -6.04 -6.27 8.18
C PRO A 64 -4.59 -6.41 8.63
N ARG A 65 -3.69 -5.58 8.08
CA ARG A 65 -2.27 -5.59 8.43
C ARG A 65 -1.82 -4.23 8.92
N ALA A 66 -1.19 -4.19 10.09
CA ALA A 66 -0.45 -3.01 10.51
C ALA A 66 0.71 -2.76 9.54
N CYS A 67 0.85 -1.51 9.12
CA CYS A 67 1.77 -1.09 8.09
C CYS A 67 2.58 0.11 8.54
N THR A 68 3.86 0.15 8.13
CA THR A 68 4.72 1.32 8.27
C THR A 68 5.23 1.74 6.89
N VAL A 69 5.14 3.02 6.56
CA VAL A 69 5.66 3.57 5.30
C VAL A 69 7.18 3.53 5.31
N VAL A 70 7.77 2.83 4.34
CA VAL A 70 9.23 2.75 4.16
C VAL A 70 9.75 3.74 3.11
N TRP A 71 8.92 4.11 2.14
CA TRP A 71 9.24 5.14 1.16
C TRP A 71 7.97 5.74 0.56
N ARG A 72 8.09 6.98 0.09
CA ARG A 72 7.06 7.70 -0.67
C ARG A 72 7.67 8.18 -1.98
N ARG A 73 6.97 8.01 -3.10
CA ARG A 73 7.37 8.52 -4.42
C ARG A 73 6.15 8.78 -5.27
N ASP A 74 5.96 10.03 -5.65
CA ASP A 74 4.73 10.48 -6.33
C ASP A 74 3.52 10.01 -5.53
N ARG A 75 2.52 9.41 -6.18
CA ARG A 75 1.33 8.84 -5.52
C ARG A 75 1.55 7.48 -4.84
N LYS A 76 2.75 6.91 -4.91
CA LYS A 76 3.06 5.55 -4.46
C LYS A 76 3.78 5.52 -3.13
N LEU A 77 3.41 4.53 -2.33
CA LEU A 77 4.03 4.24 -1.05
C LEU A 77 4.45 2.79 -1.02
N GLY A 78 5.67 2.54 -0.54
CA GLY A 78 6.06 1.23 -0.08
C GLY A 78 5.74 1.12 1.39
N VAL A 79 5.11 0.01 1.79
CA VAL A 79 4.82 -0.28 3.19
C VAL A 79 5.44 -1.60 3.60
N ALA A 80 5.95 -1.65 4.83
CA ALA A 80 6.32 -2.87 5.51
C ALA A 80 5.16 -3.30 6.42
N PHE A 81 4.88 -4.60 6.48
CA PHE A 81 3.92 -5.17 7.42
C PHE A 81 4.58 -5.38 8.77
N SER A 82 3.96 -4.86 9.82
CA SER A 82 4.33 -5.18 11.19
C SER A 82 3.79 -6.56 11.57
N LEU A 83 4.53 -7.28 12.43
CA LEU A 83 4.14 -8.59 12.98
C LEU A 83 2.92 -8.48 13.89
#